data_AF-A0A3N5GVR7-F1
#
_entry.id   AF-A0A3N5GVR7-F1
#
_cell.length_a   1.000
_cell.length_b   1.000
_cell.length_c   1.000
_cell.angle_alpha   90.00
_cell.angle_beta   90.00
_cell.angle_gamma   90.00
#
_symmetry.space_group_name_H-M   'P 1'
#
loop_
_entity.id
_entity.type
_entity.pdbx_description
1 polymer ?
#
loop_
_entity_poly.entity_id
_entity_poly.type
_entity_poly.pdbx_seq_one_letter_code
_entity_poly.pdbx_strand_id
1 'polypeptide(L)'
;MARGVSKFLEFTSAGSQFVFGGLADPAVMSNVFPGGLVFAFTALPTIIFVSSFFTVLYYLGILQFVVRLMARAMIYLMRTSGAETLSAAANVFMGQTEAPIIVKPYVARMTQSELLAMMVGGMATIAGGVMAVYIAMGADPVAILTTSVMAAPCGLYLSKLMLPELEEPATRGEVKVAVERTHVNVIDAAAAGASDGLALALNVAAMLIAFLAFIAFFDYILGSINPNLSLSRVFSWVFAP
;
A
#
# COMPACT_ATOMS: atom_id res chain seq x y z
N MET A 1 -19.10 4.46 -1.11
CA MET A 1 -17.66 4.45 -0.79
C MET A 1 -16.84 5.30 -1.76
N ALA A 2 -16.97 5.15 -3.09
CA ALA A 2 -16.22 5.94 -4.08
C ALA A 2 -16.24 7.47 -3.85
N ARG A 3 -17.42 8.08 -3.67
CA ARG A 3 -17.52 9.52 -3.36
C ARG A 3 -16.80 9.95 -2.08
N GLY A 4 -16.70 9.06 -1.09
CA GLY A 4 -15.99 9.32 0.16
C GLY A 4 -14.47 9.35 -0.04
N VAL A 5 -13.95 8.44 -0.86
CA VAL A 5 -12.53 8.41 -1.24
C VAL A 5 -12.19 9.62 -2.11
N SER A 6 -13.02 9.96 -3.10
CA SER A 6 -12.82 11.16 -3.91
C SER A 6 -12.77 12.43 -3.05
N LYS A 7 -13.72 12.58 -2.13
CA LYS A 7 -13.75 13.73 -1.20
C LYS A 7 -12.57 13.74 -0.22
N PHE A 8 -12.07 12.55 0.16
CA PHE A 8 -10.88 12.43 1.00
C PHE A 8 -9.62 12.91 0.25
N LEU A 9 -9.51 12.62 -1.05
CA LEU A 9 -8.44 13.12 -1.90
C LEU A 9 -8.54 14.64 -2.11
N GLU A 10 -9.76 15.21 -2.19
CA GLU A 10 -9.97 16.66 -2.27
C GLU A 10 -9.38 17.41 -1.06
N PHE A 11 -9.37 16.82 0.14
CA PHE A 11 -8.73 17.45 1.31
C PHE A 11 -7.21 17.59 1.15
N THR A 12 -6.58 16.68 0.42
CA THR A 12 -5.15 16.79 0.10
C THR A 12 -4.87 18.02 -0.77
N SER A 13 -5.81 18.37 -1.65
CA SER A 13 -5.68 19.54 -2.54
C SER A 13 -5.52 20.83 -1.75
N ALA A 14 -6.26 21.02 -0.66
CA ALA A 14 -6.16 22.22 0.17
C ALA A 14 -4.74 22.41 0.77
N GLY A 15 -4.14 21.34 1.30
CA GLY A 15 -2.75 21.37 1.80
C GLY A 15 -1.72 21.57 0.69
N SER A 16 -1.95 20.93 -0.46
CA SER A 16 -1.04 21.01 -1.61
C SER A 16 -1.05 22.41 -2.24
N GLN A 17 -2.22 23.03 -2.38
CA GLN A 17 -2.38 24.40 -2.87
C GLN A 17 -1.74 25.43 -1.94
N PHE A 18 -1.79 25.21 -0.61
CA PHE A 18 -1.10 26.08 0.33
C PHE A 18 0.42 26.04 0.15
N VAL A 19 1.00 24.84 -0.04
CA VAL A 19 2.46 24.67 -0.14
C VAL A 19 3.00 25.01 -1.54
N PHE A 20 2.34 24.55 -2.59
CA PHE A 20 2.81 24.65 -3.97
C PHE A 20 2.09 25.74 -4.80
N GLY A 21 1.09 26.41 -4.24
CA GLY A 21 0.31 27.43 -4.95
C GLY A 21 -0.40 26.85 -6.18
N GLY A 22 -0.39 27.61 -7.27
CA GLY A 22 -1.03 27.22 -8.54
C GLY A 22 -0.42 25.97 -9.21
N LEU A 23 0.76 25.49 -8.76
CA LEU A 23 1.35 24.25 -9.28
C LEU A 23 0.61 22.99 -8.83
N ALA A 24 -0.11 23.06 -7.71
CA ALA A 24 -0.97 21.98 -7.22
C ALA A 24 -2.42 22.12 -7.69
N ASP A 25 -2.76 23.17 -8.43
CA ASP A 25 -4.10 23.35 -9.00
C ASP A 25 -4.19 22.65 -10.37
N PRO A 26 -5.00 21.58 -10.50
CA PRO A 26 -5.17 20.86 -11.76
C PRO A 26 -5.66 21.76 -12.90
N ALA A 27 -6.48 22.78 -12.61
CA ALA A 27 -7.04 23.68 -13.62
C ALA A 27 -5.98 24.66 -14.18
N VAL A 28 -5.12 25.18 -13.30
CA VAL A 28 -3.99 26.04 -13.72
C VAL A 28 -2.98 25.21 -14.50
N MET A 29 -2.67 24.02 -14.02
CA MET A 29 -1.75 23.11 -14.68
C MET A 29 -2.23 22.61 -16.03
N SER A 30 -3.52 22.30 -16.21
CA SER A 30 -4.06 21.88 -17.51
C SER A 30 -3.95 22.97 -18.58
N ASN A 31 -3.95 24.24 -18.17
CA ASN A 31 -3.77 25.38 -19.09
C ASN A 31 -2.31 25.57 -19.51
N VAL A 32 -1.36 25.23 -18.64
CA VAL A 32 0.08 25.37 -18.91
C VAL A 32 0.65 24.12 -19.59
N PHE A 33 0.16 22.94 -19.22
CA PHE A 33 0.55 21.63 -19.74
C PHE A 33 -0.69 20.92 -20.33
N PRO A 34 -0.99 21.12 -21.62
CA PRO A 34 -2.13 20.45 -22.26
C PRO A 34 -1.92 18.93 -22.21
N GLY A 35 -2.62 18.26 -21.28
CA GLY A 35 -2.55 16.81 -21.04
C GLY A 35 -1.55 16.35 -19.97
N GLY A 36 -0.86 17.26 -19.27
CA GLY A 36 0.21 16.91 -18.32
C GLY A 36 -0.22 16.97 -16.86
N LEU A 37 -0.61 15.83 -16.28
CA LEU A 37 -0.65 15.68 -14.82
C LEU A 37 0.79 15.56 -14.30
N VAL A 38 1.29 16.58 -13.59
CA VAL A 38 2.63 16.54 -12.99
C VAL A 38 2.54 15.70 -11.73
N PHE A 39 2.94 14.44 -11.90
CA PHE A 39 2.93 13.42 -10.85
C PHE A 39 3.49 13.93 -9.51
N ALA A 40 4.56 14.71 -9.54
CA ALA A 40 5.20 15.22 -8.33
C ALA A 40 4.27 16.08 -7.45
N PHE A 41 3.43 16.91 -8.06
CA PHE A 41 2.56 17.85 -7.31
C PHE A 41 1.17 17.29 -7.01
N THR A 42 0.79 16.19 -7.67
CA THR A 42 -0.52 15.55 -7.46
C THR A 42 -0.44 14.28 -6.62
N ALA A 43 0.57 13.44 -6.84
CA ALA A 43 0.67 12.13 -6.19
C ALA A 43 1.43 12.20 -4.86
N LEU A 44 2.55 12.92 -4.81
CA LEU A 44 3.41 12.93 -3.61
C LEU A 44 2.71 13.53 -2.38
N PRO A 45 1.96 14.65 -2.47
CA PRO A 45 1.22 15.17 -1.33
C PRO A 45 0.15 14.20 -0.81
N THR A 46 -0.47 13.43 -1.71
CA THR A 46 -1.43 12.40 -1.34
C THR A 46 -0.79 11.30 -0.50
N ILE A 47 0.41 10.84 -0.85
CA ILE A 47 1.16 9.86 -0.04
C ILE A 47 1.39 10.39 1.38
N ILE A 48 1.83 11.64 1.50
CA ILE A 48 2.11 12.30 2.79
C ILE A 48 0.84 12.38 3.65
N PHE A 49 -0.26 12.87 3.08
CA PHE A 49 -1.52 13.03 3.80
C PHE A 49 -2.09 11.68 4.25
N VAL A 50 -2.07 10.67 3.37
CA VAL A 50 -2.61 9.35 3.68
C VAL A 50 -1.79 8.66 4.78
N SER A 51 -0.45 8.76 4.73
CA SER A 51 0.42 8.20 5.77
C SER A 51 0.16 8.86 7.14
N SER A 52 0.07 10.19 7.18
CA SER A 52 -0.34 10.94 8.39
C SER A 52 -1.71 10.49 8.90
N PHE A 53 -2.70 10.34 8.01
CA PHE A 53 -4.06 9.94 8.37
C PHE A 53 -4.12 8.53 8.98
N PHE A 54 -3.47 7.54 8.36
CA PHE A 54 -3.43 6.19 8.91
C PHE A 54 -2.66 6.10 10.23
N THR A 55 -1.60 6.90 10.39
CA THR A 55 -0.86 6.99 11.65
C THR A 55 -1.74 7.55 12.78
N VAL A 56 -2.57 8.55 12.48
CA VAL A 56 -3.59 9.07 13.42
C VAL A 56 -4.64 8.00 13.74
N LEU A 57 -5.17 7.30 12.74
CA LEU A 57 -6.14 6.22 12.98
C LEU A 57 -5.56 5.08 13.83
N TYR A 58 -4.28 4.77 13.64
CA TYR A 58 -3.54 3.82 14.44
C TYR A 58 -3.38 4.32 15.88
N TYR A 59 -2.98 5.58 16.08
CA TYR A 59 -2.87 6.17 17.42
C TYR A 59 -4.21 6.16 18.17
N LEU A 60 -5.32 6.44 17.48
CA LEU A 60 -6.67 6.47 18.05
C LEU A 60 -7.27 5.08 18.35
N GLY A 61 -6.67 3.99 17.88
CA GLY A 61 -7.20 2.64 18.09
C GLY A 61 -8.27 2.20 17.07
N ILE A 62 -8.65 3.08 16.14
CA ILE A 62 -9.73 2.82 15.17
C ILE A 62 -9.29 1.75 14.17
N LEU A 63 -8.07 1.86 13.67
CA LEU A 63 -7.53 0.93 12.68
C LEU A 63 -7.42 -0.49 13.26
N GLN A 64 -6.98 -0.61 14.51
CA GLN A 64 -6.88 -1.87 15.24
C GLN A 64 -8.26 -2.51 15.44
N PHE A 65 -9.29 -1.72 15.68
CA PHE A 65 -10.67 -2.23 15.79
C PHE A 65 -11.13 -2.85 14.47
N VAL A 66 -10.94 -2.15 13.35
CA VAL A 66 -11.31 -2.64 12.01
C VAL A 66 -10.53 -3.88 11.62
N VAL A 67 -9.20 -3.86 11.81
CA VAL A 67 -8.30 -4.99 11.54
C VAL A 67 -8.69 -6.21 12.37
N ARG A 68 -8.99 -6.02 13.67
CA ARG A 68 -9.42 -7.11 14.55
C ARG A 68 -10.74 -7.72 14.12
N LEU A 69 -11.70 -6.91 13.69
CA LEU A 69 -12.99 -7.39 13.20
C LEU A 69 -12.80 -8.25 11.93
N MET A 70 -12.00 -7.77 11.00
CA MET A 70 -11.71 -8.48 9.76
C MET A 70 -10.90 -9.75 9.99
N ALA A 71 -9.88 -9.70 10.85
CA ALA A 71 -9.11 -10.87 11.23
C ALA A 71 -9.98 -11.94 11.90
N ARG A 72 -10.92 -11.55 12.76
CA ARG A 72 -11.85 -12.50 13.40
C ARG A 72 -12.74 -13.21 12.38
N ALA A 73 -13.24 -12.48 11.38
CA ALA A 73 -14.01 -13.06 10.29
C ALA A 73 -13.17 -14.04 9.47
N MET A 74 -11.93 -13.68 9.15
CA MET A 74 -11.00 -14.51 8.39
C MET A 74 -10.57 -15.77 9.16
N ILE A 75 -10.25 -15.67 10.45
CA ILE A 75 -9.92 -16.83 11.30
C ILE A 75 -11.10 -17.79 11.37
N TYR A 76 -12.32 -17.27 11.51
CA TYR A 76 -13.52 -18.11 11.52
C TYR A 76 -13.70 -18.87 10.19
N LEU A 77 -13.47 -18.19 9.06
CA LEU A 77 -13.69 -18.76 7.73
C LEU A 77 -12.56 -19.70 7.28
N MET A 78 -11.30 -19.31 7.50
CA MET A 78 -10.11 -19.98 6.96
C MET A 78 -9.36 -20.83 7.99
N ARG A 79 -9.67 -20.69 9.29
CA ARG A 79 -9.04 -21.44 10.40
C ARG A 79 -7.51 -21.28 10.48
N THR A 80 -7.01 -20.16 10.00
CA THR A 80 -5.60 -19.72 10.07
C THR A 80 -5.22 -19.23 11.45
N SER A 81 -3.91 -19.05 11.70
CA SER A 81 -3.41 -18.57 12.99
C SER A 81 -3.75 -17.09 13.24
N GLY A 82 -3.73 -16.69 14.50
CA GLY A 82 -3.99 -15.31 14.91
C GLY A 82 -3.05 -14.31 14.27
N ALA A 83 -1.74 -14.58 14.32
CA ALA A 83 -0.72 -13.66 13.89
C ALA A 83 -0.68 -13.50 12.36
N GLU A 84 -0.72 -14.58 11.59
CA GLU A 84 -0.74 -14.47 10.13
C GLU A 84 -2.02 -13.78 9.62
N THR A 85 -3.16 -14.05 10.26
CA THR A 85 -4.44 -13.48 9.87
C THR A 85 -4.56 -12.01 10.25
N LEU A 86 -4.02 -11.63 11.41
CA LEU A 86 -3.91 -10.21 11.79
C LEU A 86 -3.01 -9.45 10.83
N SER A 87 -1.87 -10.03 10.44
CA SER A 87 -0.98 -9.43 9.45
C SER A 87 -1.66 -9.27 8.09
N ALA A 88 -2.32 -10.32 7.59
CA ALA A 88 -3.07 -10.27 6.33
C ALA A 88 -4.21 -9.24 6.40
N ALA A 89 -4.90 -9.13 7.54
CA ALA A 89 -5.97 -8.15 7.72
C ALA A 89 -5.44 -6.71 7.74
N ALA A 90 -4.30 -6.49 8.39
CA ALA A 90 -3.65 -5.19 8.46
C ALA A 90 -3.15 -4.73 7.09
N ASN A 91 -2.61 -5.66 6.29
CA ASN A 91 -2.09 -5.42 4.93
C ASN A 91 -3.12 -4.87 3.94
N VAL A 92 -4.43 -4.96 4.22
CA VAL A 92 -5.48 -4.33 3.39
C VAL A 92 -5.42 -2.80 3.44
N PHE A 93 -4.92 -2.25 4.55
CA PHE A 93 -4.86 -0.81 4.79
C PHE A 93 -3.43 -0.29 4.89
N MET A 94 -2.56 -1.08 5.51
CA MET A 94 -1.15 -0.77 5.77
C MET A 94 -0.25 -1.40 4.72
N GLY A 95 0.94 -0.82 4.53
CA GLY A 95 1.95 -1.40 3.66
C GLY A 95 2.63 -2.64 4.26
N GLN A 96 3.37 -3.36 3.40
CA GLN A 96 4.14 -4.56 3.75
C GLN A 96 5.15 -4.36 4.90
N THR A 97 5.61 -3.13 5.13
CA THR A 97 6.55 -2.80 6.21
C THR A 97 5.85 -2.41 7.51
N GLU A 98 4.59 -1.98 7.44
CA GLU A 98 3.82 -1.44 8.57
C GLU A 98 2.94 -2.52 9.20
N ALA A 99 2.30 -3.36 8.39
CA ALA A 99 1.41 -4.41 8.87
C ALA A 99 2.10 -5.43 9.81
N PRO A 100 3.36 -5.88 9.57
CA PRO A 100 4.02 -6.83 10.47
C PRO A 100 4.30 -6.27 11.87
N ILE A 101 4.33 -4.94 12.04
CA ILE A 101 4.55 -4.30 13.35
C ILE A 101 3.46 -4.72 14.34
N ILE A 102 2.22 -4.91 13.87
CA ILE A 102 1.08 -5.31 14.69
C ILE A 102 1.27 -6.70 15.33
N VAL A 103 2.05 -7.55 14.67
CA VAL A 103 2.30 -8.94 15.09
C VAL A 103 3.76 -9.17 15.46
N LYS A 104 4.56 -8.10 15.59
CA LYS A 104 6.00 -8.12 15.90
C LYS A 104 6.39 -9.05 17.05
N PRO A 105 5.65 -9.13 18.18
CA PRO A 105 6.01 -10.04 19.28
C PRO A 105 5.94 -11.53 18.89
N TYR A 106 5.18 -11.86 17.85
CA TYR A 106 4.95 -13.23 17.41
C TYR A 106 5.88 -13.65 16.27
N VAL A 107 6.43 -12.70 15.50
CA VAL A 107 7.24 -12.97 14.30
C VAL A 107 8.40 -13.93 14.59
N ALA A 108 9.11 -13.74 15.71
CA ALA A 108 10.25 -14.60 16.08
C ALA A 108 9.87 -16.05 16.43
N ARG A 109 8.58 -16.34 16.63
CA ARG A 109 8.03 -17.65 17.00
C ARG A 109 7.04 -18.19 15.97
N MET A 110 6.93 -17.53 14.82
CA MET A 110 6.07 -17.99 13.73
C MET A 110 6.64 -19.26 13.09
N THR A 111 5.76 -20.15 12.67
CA THR A 111 6.13 -21.29 11.83
C THR A 111 6.57 -20.80 10.45
N GLN A 112 7.21 -21.67 9.65
CA GLN A 112 7.60 -21.31 8.28
C GLN A 112 6.37 -20.97 7.41
N SER A 113 5.24 -21.65 7.64
CA SER A 113 3.99 -21.39 6.92
C SER A 113 3.39 -20.03 7.30
N GLU A 114 3.41 -19.66 8.59
CA GLU A 114 2.96 -18.33 9.06
C GLU A 114 3.85 -17.19 8.51
N LEU A 115 5.18 -17.39 8.49
CA LEU A 115 6.11 -16.42 7.91
C LEU A 115 5.87 -16.23 6.42
N LEU A 116 5.72 -17.34 5.67
CA LEU A 116 5.38 -17.27 4.25
C LEU A 116 4.05 -16.54 4.03
N ALA A 117 3.03 -16.85 4.83
CA ALA A 117 1.73 -16.20 4.74
C ALA A 117 1.80 -14.69 4.99
N MET A 118 2.61 -14.25 5.94
CA MET A 118 2.87 -12.83 6.20
C MET A 118 3.56 -12.15 5.01
N MET A 119 4.59 -12.78 4.43
CA MET A 119 5.31 -12.24 3.27
C MET A 119 4.43 -12.17 2.02
N VAL A 120 3.73 -13.26 1.69
CA VAL A 120 2.79 -13.32 0.56
C VAL A 120 1.67 -12.32 0.75
N GLY A 121 1.12 -12.20 1.96
CA GLY A 121 0.07 -11.23 2.27
C GLY A 121 0.52 -9.79 2.04
N GLY A 122 1.76 -9.44 2.39
CA GLY A 122 2.32 -8.10 2.16
C GLY A 122 2.58 -7.79 0.68
N MET A 123 3.01 -8.80 -0.08
CA MET A 123 3.25 -8.67 -1.53
C MET A 123 1.96 -8.70 -2.37
N ALA A 124 0.90 -9.32 -1.86
CA ALA A 124 -0.38 -9.43 -2.54
C ALA A 124 -1.23 -8.16 -2.44
N THR A 125 -0.97 -7.30 -1.44
CA THR A 125 -1.75 -6.08 -1.20
C THR A 125 -0.97 -4.82 -1.56
N ILE A 126 -1.67 -3.68 -1.56
CA ILE A 126 -1.07 -2.35 -1.69
C ILE A 126 -1.40 -1.51 -0.47
N ALA A 127 -0.46 -0.64 -0.06
CA ALA A 127 -0.68 0.29 1.03
C ALA A 127 -1.75 1.34 0.65
N GLY A 128 -2.52 1.82 1.63
CA GLY A 128 -3.53 2.86 1.42
C GLY A 128 -2.96 4.14 0.78
N GLY A 129 -1.70 4.49 1.09
CA GLY A 129 -1.02 5.65 0.50
C GLY A 129 -0.83 5.54 -1.02
N VAL A 130 -0.41 4.38 -1.49
CA VAL A 130 -0.17 4.14 -2.93
C VAL A 130 -1.50 3.91 -3.67
N MET A 131 -2.48 3.28 -3.02
CA MET A 131 -3.85 3.17 -3.53
C MET A 131 -4.43 4.54 -3.91
N ALA A 132 -4.27 5.53 -3.04
CA ALA A 132 -4.74 6.90 -3.26
C ALA A 132 -4.09 7.55 -4.49
N VAL A 133 -2.80 7.27 -4.73
CA VAL A 133 -2.08 7.74 -5.93
C VAL A 133 -2.65 7.11 -7.20
N TYR A 134 -2.88 5.79 -7.22
CA TYR A 134 -3.46 5.14 -8.41
C TYR A 134 -4.86 5.68 -8.73
N ILE A 135 -5.66 5.96 -7.70
CA ILE A 135 -6.96 6.60 -7.88
C ILE A 135 -6.80 8.02 -8.46
N ALA A 136 -5.85 8.81 -7.97
CA ALA A 136 -5.55 10.13 -8.51
C ALA A 136 -5.05 10.08 -9.97
N MET A 137 -4.42 8.97 -10.37
CA MET A 137 -4.02 8.70 -11.76
C MET A 137 -5.16 8.18 -12.66
N GLY A 138 -6.38 8.06 -12.12
CA GLY A 138 -7.58 7.68 -12.88
C GLY A 138 -7.99 6.21 -12.77
N ALA A 139 -7.36 5.43 -11.89
CA ALA A 139 -7.82 4.06 -11.63
C ALA A 139 -9.15 4.06 -10.86
N ASP A 140 -10.00 3.07 -11.15
CA ASP A 140 -11.33 2.97 -10.53
C ASP A 140 -11.21 2.75 -9.00
N PRO A 141 -11.72 3.67 -8.16
CA PRO A 141 -11.66 3.54 -6.71
C PRO A 141 -12.35 2.27 -6.19
N VAL A 142 -13.42 1.82 -6.85
CA VAL A 142 -14.15 0.63 -6.42
C VAL A 142 -13.32 -0.60 -6.69
N ALA A 143 -12.81 -0.78 -7.91
CA ALA A 143 -11.92 -1.89 -8.26
C ALA A 143 -10.69 -1.97 -7.36
N ILE A 144 -10.01 -0.85 -7.07
CA ILE A 144 -8.81 -0.87 -6.21
C ILE A 144 -9.16 -1.25 -4.77
N LEU A 145 -10.24 -0.67 -4.22
CA LEU A 145 -10.64 -1.00 -2.85
C LEU A 145 -11.07 -2.47 -2.73
N THR A 146 -11.84 -2.95 -3.70
CA THR A 146 -12.29 -4.35 -3.76
C THR A 146 -11.11 -5.31 -3.89
N THR A 147 -10.16 -5.04 -4.77
CA THR A 147 -8.96 -5.87 -4.94
C THR A 147 -8.08 -5.89 -3.70
N SER A 148 -7.91 -4.77 -2.99
CA SER A 148 -7.17 -4.74 -1.73
C SER A 148 -7.81 -5.63 -0.65
N VAL A 149 -9.14 -5.56 -0.49
CA VAL A 149 -9.86 -6.39 0.48
C VAL A 149 -9.81 -7.87 0.09
N MET A 150 -9.93 -8.19 -1.20
CA MET A 150 -9.84 -9.57 -1.70
C MET A 150 -8.44 -10.18 -1.57
N ALA A 151 -7.40 -9.35 -1.68
CA ALA A 151 -6.01 -9.81 -1.62
C ALA A 151 -5.65 -10.44 -0.26
N ALA A 152 -6.27 -10.03 0.85
CA ALA A 152 -6.01 -10.64 2.15
C ALA A 152 -6.40 -12.15 2.21
N PRO A 153 -7.65 -12.57 1.97
CA PRO A 153 -8.00 -13.98 1.96
C PRO A 153 -7.37 -14.75 0.81
N CYS A 154 -7.21 -14.15 -0.38
CA CYS A 154 -6.56 -14.82 -1.50
C CYS A 154 -5.06 -15.06 -1.25
N GLY A 155 -4.37 -14.10 -0.62
CA GLY A 155 -2.97 -14.24 -0.23
C GLY A 155 -2.76 -15.35 0.79
N LEU A 156 -3.63 -15.44 1.80
CA LEU A 156 -3.63 -16.55 2.76
C LEU A 156 -3.93 -17.90 2.10
N TYR A 157 -4.88 -17.93 1.17
CA TYR A 157 -5.19 -19.15 0.43
C TYR A 157 -4.00 -19.65 -0.39
N LEU A 158 -3.36 -18.76 -1.17
CA LEU A 158 -2.22 -19.12 -1.99
C LEU A 158 -1.00 -19.52 -1.15
N SER A 159 -0.72 -18.81 -0.05
CA SER A 159 0.40 -19.14 0.82
C SER A 159 0.25 -20.52 1.44
N LYS A 160 -0.95 -20.90 1.89
CA LYS A 160 -1.23 -22.23 2.46
C LYS A 160 -1.27 -23.34 1.42
N LEU A 161 -1.53 -23.02 0.15
CA LEU A 161 -1.40 -23.97 -0.95
C LEU A 161 0.07 -24.25 -1.29
N MET A 162 0.93 -23.23 -1.21
CA MET A 162 2.36 -23.35 -1.46
C MET A 162 3.11 -24.01 -0.30
N LEU A 163 2.82 -23.61 0.94
CA LEU A 163 3.43 -24.17 2.15
C LEU A 163 2.35 -24.39 3.22
N PRO A 164 1.74 -25.59 3.27
CA PRO A 164 0.73 -25.92 4.28
C PRO A 164 1.27 -25.85 5.71
N GLU A 165 0.37 -25.59 6.66
CA GLU A 165 0.71 -25.59 8.08
C GLU A 165 0.86 -27.03 8.60
N LEU A 166 2.04 -27.38 9.08
CA LEU A 166 2.36 -28.71 9.63
C LEU A 166 2.62 -28.69 11.14
N GLU A 167 2.88 -27.51 11.69
CA GLU A 167 3.19 -27.28 13.10
C GLU A 167 1.99 -26.70 13.84
N GLU A 168 2.04 -26.65 15.17
CA GLU A 168 1.01 -25.95 15.96
C GLU A 168 1.41 -24.49 16.19
N PRO A 169 0.69 -23.51 15.62
CA PRO A 169 1.04 -22.10 15.78
C PRO A 169 0.82 -21.61 17.21
N ALA A 170 1.73 -20.76 17.70
CA ALA A 170 1.64 -20.17 19.04
C ALA A 170 0.40 -19.27 19.25
N THR A 171 -0.25 -18.82 18.17
CA THR A 171 -1.40 -17.90 18.20
C THR A 171 -2.68 -18.52 17.65
N ARG A 172 -2.76 -19.86 17.59
CA ARG A 172 -3.92 -20.57 17.02
C ARG A 172 -5.22 -20.13 17.69
N GLY A 173 -6.14 -19.56 16.91
CA GLY A 173 -7.46 -19.11 17.39
C GLY A 173 -7.46 -17.87 18.29
N GLU A 174 -6.31 -17.25 18.57
CA GLU A 174 -6.23 -16.04 19.39
C GLU A 174 -6.00 -14.79 18.54
N VAL A 175 -6.78 -13.73 18.77
CA VAL A 175 -6.57 -12.42 18.11
C VAL A 175 -6.07 -11.42 19.15
N LYS A 176 -4.76 -11.39 19.37
CA LYS A 176 -4.11 -10.40 20.25
C LYS A 176 -3.35 -9.40 19.38
N VAL A 177 -3.88 -8.17 19.34
CA VAL A 177 -3.21 -7.03 18.71
C VAL A 177 -2.28 -6.43 19.76
N ALA A 178 -0.97 -6.45 19.52
CA ALA A 178 -0.04 -5.68 20.33
C ALA A 178 -0.22 -4.20 19.99
N VAL A 179 -0.66 -3.40 20.96
CA VAL A 179 -0.80 -1.95 20.80
C VAL A 179 0.37 -1.31 21.52
N GLU A 180 1.47 -1.09 20.80
CA GLU A 180 2.51 -0.19 21.28
C GLU A 180 2.07 1.25 20.97
N ARG A 181 1.82 2.04 22.01
CA ARG A 181 1.61 3.48 21.84
C ARG A 181 2.96 4.14 21.63
N THR A 182 3.32 4.34 20.37
CA THR A 182 4.59 4.97 19.97
C THR A 182 4.57 6.50 20.05
N HIS A 183 3.40 7.13 20.01
CA HIS A 183 3.25 8.59 20.00
C HIS A 183 2.64 9.13 21.29
N VAL A 184 2.96 10.38 21.63
CA VAL A 184 2.52 11.02 22.89
C VAL A 184 1.09 11.57 22.76
N ASN A 185 0.72 12.06 21.57
CA ASN A 185 -0.60 12.62 21.30
C ASN A 185 -0.96 12.51 19.80
N VAL A 186 -2.19 12.91 19.45
CA VAL A 186 -2.70 12.85 18.06
C VAL A 186 -1.88 13.73 17.11
N ILE A 187 -1.40 14.89 17.57
CA ILE A 187 -0.64 15.84 16.76
C ILE A 187 0.75 15.27 16.46
N ASP A 188 1.38 14.68 17.48
CA ASP A 188 2.65 13.95 17.34
C ASP A 188 2.52 12.79 16.35
N ALA A 189 1.45 11.98 16.46
CA ALA A 189 1.17 10.91 15.50
C ALA A 189 0.96 11.44 14.06
N ALA A 190 0.26 12.56 13.89
CA ALA A 190 0.09 13.20 12.58
C ALA A 190 1.42 13.70 11.99
N ALA A 191 2.25 14.36 12.82
CA ALA A 191 3.54 14.89 12.39
C ALA A 191 4.54 13.77 12.03
N ALA A 192 4.57 12.69 12.82
CA ALA A 192 5.37 11.51 12.55
C ALA A 192 4.94 10.84 11.24
N GLY A 193 3.65 10.56 11.07
CA GLY A 193 3.12 9.97 9.85
C GLY A 193 3.31 10.85 8.61
N ALA A 194 3.28 12.18 8.74
CA ALA A 194 3.63 13.08 7.63
C ALA A 194 5.12 12.98 7.25
N SER A 195 6.01 12.80 8.23
CA SER A 195 7.45 12.65 7.99
C SER A 195 7.78 11.31 7.33
N ASP A 196 7.16 10.22 7.81
CA ASP A 196 7.28 8.89 7.20
C ASP A 196 6.72 8.88 5.77
N GLY A 197 5.57 9.51 5.58
CA GLY A 197 4.96 9.71 4.27
C GLY A 197 5.82 10.53 3.31
N LEU A 198 6.56 11.54 3.80
CA LEU A 198 7.49 12.32 2.99
C LEU A 198 8.67 11.46 2.52
N ALA A 199 9.28 10.68 3.41
CA ALA A 199 10.36 9.77 3.06
C ALA A 199 9.89 8.75 2.01
N LEU A 200 8.70 8.17 2.19
CA LEU A 200 8.09 7.27 1.23
C LEU A 200 7.86 7.96 -0.13
N ALA A 201 7.31 9.17 -0.14
CA ALA A 201 7.04 9.93 -1.35
C ALA A 201 8.33 10.23 -2.14
N LEU A 202 9.39 10.67 -1.45
CA LEU A 202 10.71 10.92 -2.07
C LEU A 202 11.31 9.64 -2.65
N ASN A 203 11.21 8.52 -1.93
CA ASN A 203 11.67 7.22 -2.42
C ASN A 203 10.90 6.81 -3.69
N VAL A 204 9.58 6.95 -3.71
CA VAL A 204 8.76 6.64 -4.89
C VAL A 204 9.16 7.53 -6.08
N ALA A 205 9.33 8.83 -5.87
CA ALA A 205 9.74 9.76 -6.93
C ALA A 205 11.13 9.38 -7.49
N ALA A 206 12.11 9.11 -6.62
CA ALA A 206 13.44 8.71 -7.02
C ALA A 206 13.45 7.38 -7.78
N MET A 207 12.70 6.38 -7.31
CA MET A 207 12.56 5.08 -7.98
C MET A 207 11.93 5.22 -9.36
N LEU A 208 10.86 6.01 -9.50
CA LEU A 208 10.21 6.24 -10.80
C LEU A 208 11.16 6.90 -11.80
N ILE A 209 11.90 7.94 -11.39
CA ILE A 209 12.90 8.59 -12.25
C ILE A 209 13.95 7.59 -12.71
N ALA A 210 14.53 6.83 -11.78
CA ALA A 210 15.58 5.85 -12.09
C ALA A 210 15.07 4.73 -13.01
N PHE A 211 13.90 4.14 -12.70
CA PHE A 211 13.38 3.00 -13.43
C PHE A 211 12.92 3.39 -14.83
N LEU A 212 12.24 4.53 -14.99
CA LEU A 212 11.87 5.03 -16.32
C LEU A 212 13.11 5.35 -17.17
N ALA A 213 14.17 5.89 -16.56
CA ALA A 213 15.43 6.12 -17.26
C ALA A 213 16.09 4.79 -17.68
N PHE A 214 16.09 3.77 -16.82
CA PHE A 214 16.58 2.44 -17.17
C PHE A 214 15.76 1.78 -18.28
N ILE A 215 14.43 1.88 -18.23
CA ILE A 215 13.55 1.36 -19.29
C ILE A 215 13.91 2.02 -20.62
N ALA A 216 14.01 3.35 -20.66
CA ALA A 216 14.39 4.07 -21.88
C ALA A 216 15.81 3.70 -22.37
N PHE A 217 16.74 3.49 -21.45
CA PHE A 217 18.10 3.05 -21.77
C PHE A 217 18.11 1.64 -22.38
N PHE A 218 17.37 0.70 -21.81
CA PHE A 218 17.25 -0.66 -22.37
C PHE A 218 16.48 -0.68 -23.69
N ASP A 219 15.44 0.14 -23.83
CA ASP A 219 14.72 0.33 -25.10
C ASP A 219 15.64 0.85 -26.19
N TYR A 220 16.55 1.78 -25.87
CA TYR A 220 17.56 2.26 -26.81
C TYR A 220 18.52 1.16 -27.25
N ILE A 221 19.03 0.35 -26.31
CA ILE A 221 19.92 -0.78 -26.62
C ILE A 221 19.20 -1.81 -27.50
N LEU A 222 17.98 -2.19 -27.14
CA LEU A 222 17.19 -3.15 -27.91
C LEU A 222 16.83 -2.62 -29.30
N GLY A 223 16.48 -1.33 -29.38
CA GLY A 223 16.20 -0.60 -30.62
C GLY A 223 17.39 -0.57 -31.58
N SER A 224 18.62 -0.57 -31.05
CA SER A 224 19.84 -0.64 -31.87
C SER A 224 20.05 -1.99 -32.55
N ILE A 225 19.55 -3.08 -31.94
CA ILE A 225 19.59 -4.43 -32.50
C ILE A 225 18.45 -4.61 -33.51
N ASN A 226 17.24 -4.15 -33.16
CA ASN A 226 16.09 -4.14 -34.04
C ASN A 226 15.19 -2.93 -33.69
N PRO A 227 14.87 -2.05 -34.66
CA PRO A 227 14.04 -0.87 -34.42
C PRO A 227 12.65 -1.17 -33.84
N ASN A 228 12.20 -2.41 -33.96
CA ASN A 228 10.92 -2.90 -33.46
C ASN A 228 11.01 -3.60 -32.08
N LEU A 229 12.17 -3.63 -31.43
CA LEU A 229 12.30 -4.21 -30.08
C LEU A 229 12.29 -3.11 -29.02
N SER A 230 11.42 -3.31 -28.03
CA SER A 230 11.38 -2.55 -26.77
C SER A 230 11.18 -3.54 -25.63
N LEU A 231 11.58 -3.17 -24.42
CA LEU A 231 11.35 -3.93 -23.19
C LEU A 231 9.87 -4.25 -23.01
N SER A 232 8.99 -3.27 -23.31
CA SER A 232 7.55 -3.45 -23.29
C SER A 232 7.04 -4.53 -24.25
N ARG A 233 7.61 -4.64 -25.47
CA ARG A 233 7.26 -5.70 -26.42
C ARG A 233 7.79 -7.06 -25.99
N VAL A 234 9.02 -7.11 -25.46
CA VAL A 234 9.59 -8.35 -24.94
C VAL A 234 8.72 -8.89 -23.80
N PHE A 235 8.36 -8.04 -22.83
CA PHE A 235 7.47 -8.43 -21.74
C PHE A 235 6.06 -8.76 -22.25
N SER A 236 5.53 -8.02 -23.22
CA SER A 236 4.24 -8.38 -23.83
C SER A 236 4.24 -9.76 -24.46
N TRP A 237 5.35 -10.22 -25.04
CA TRP A 237 5.43 -11.56 -25.62
C TRP A 237 5.66 -12.64 -24.56
N VAL A 238 6.53 -12.39 -23.59
CA VAL A 238 6.87 -13.34 -22.52
C VAL A 238 5.70 -13.59 -21.57
N PHE A 239 4.92 -12.56 -21.25
CA PHE A 239 3.77 -12.63 -20.33
C PHE A 239 2.41 -12.72 -21.05
N ALA A 240 2.40 -12.98 -22.37
CA ALA A 240 1.16 -13.24 -23.10
C ALA A 240 0.48 -14.59 -22.75
N PRO A 241 1.23 -15.71 -22.55
CA PRO A 241 0.66 -16.97 -22.08
C PRO A 241 0.23 -16.90 -20.61
#